data_AF-A0A9N9HDQ2-F1
#
_entry.id   AF-A0A9N9HDQ2-F1
#
_cell.length_a   1.000
_cell.length_b   1.000
_cell.length_c   1.000
_cell.angle_alpha   90.00
_cell.angle_beta   90.00
_cell.angle_gamma   90.00
#
_symmetry.space_group_name_H-M   'P 1'
#
loop_
_entity.id
_entity.type
_entity.pdbx_description
1 polymer ?
#
loop_
_entity_poly.entity_id
_entity_poly.type
_entity_poly.pdbx_seq_one_letter_code
_entity_poly.pdbx_strand_id
1 'polypeptide(L)'
;IINFKWRKFAKTRYVIFIGLYFLYLLSFMAAVTLDSGRVHQGNVINHLIISFSIIVLALGFMFIIAEIMQMIAYRKHYFGTYNVIDLGSTILPMIYAVGVFLRSSWRFEYVGISMLFVYVDFILRLRVFKEFGIPIFIMIEIFKRVRGPIVIIAMMVFAYTHIYWLLFSYMEVTDLVGDSPVTNDFSTPQRALVSVFFFVTGSFGGLSGAFGNPTVALLAIVFSFMTAVLLLNILIALMSDVV
;
A
#
# COMPACT_ATOMS: atom_id res chain seq x y z
N ILE A 1 38.08 8.56 1.74
CA ILE A 1 37.65 8.93 0.36
C ILE A 1 36.13 9.15 0.25
N ILE A 2 35.27 8.24 0.73
CA ILE A 2 33.80 8.38 0.65
C ILE A 2 33.28 9.64 1.36
N ASN A 3 33.72 9.90 2.60
CA ASN A 3 33.34 11.11 3.35
C ASN A 3 33.70 12.42 2.65
N PHE A 4 34.81 12.43 1.91
CA PHE A 4 35.25 13.60 1.14
C PHE A 4 34.33 13.86 -0.06
N LYS A 5 34.01 12.83 -0.84
CA LYS A 5 33.07 12.93 -1.98
C LYS A 5 31.66 13.33 -1.52
N TRP A 6 31.21 12.79 -0.38
CA TRP A 6 29.93 13.13 0.22
C TRP A 6 29.86 14.62 0.58
N ARG A 7 30.84 15.10 1.36
CA ARG A 7 30.86 16.49 1.84
C ARG A 7 31.03 17.51 0.70
N LYS A 8 31.80 17.18 -0.33
CA LYS A 8 32.13 18.14 -1.41
C LYS A 8 31.07 18.22 -2.51
N PHE A 9 30.44 17.11 -2.88
CA PHE A 9 29.57 17.07 -4.08
C PHE A 9 28.20 16.41 -3.82
N ALA A 10 28.17 15.26 -3.16
CA ALA A 10 26.94 14.48 -3.09
C ALA A 10 25.88 15.09 -2.15
N LYS A 11 26.29 15.70 -1.04
CA LYS A 11 25.36 16.32 -0.08
C LYS A 11 24.52 17.42 -0.74
N THR A 12 25.15 18.35 -1.45
CA THR A 12 24.43 19.46 -2.11
C THR A 12 23.47 18.97 -3.18
N ARG A 13 23.92 18.03 -4.04
CA ARG A 13 23.05 17.44 -5.06
C ARG A 13 21.86 16.72 -4.44
N TYR A 14 22.10 15.93 -3.40
CA TYR A 14 21.05 15.22 -2.71
C TYR A 14 20.02 16.17 -2.06
N VAL A 15 20.47 17.26 -1.43
CA VAL A 15 19.56 18.29 -0.86
C VAL A 15 18.69 18.95 -1.94
N ILE A 16 19.25 19.22 -3.12
CA ILE A 16 18.45 19.73 -4.25
C ILE A 16 17.43 18.69 -4.70
N PHE A 17 17.84 17.43 -4.86
CA PHE A 17 16.95 16.35 -5.28
C PHE A 17 15.80 16.10 -4.29
N ILE A 18 16.07 16.08 -2.98
CA ILE A 18 15.01 15.92 -1.98
C ILE A 18 14.10 17.16 -1.91
N GLY A 19 14.65 18.36 -2.13
CA GLY A 19 13.84 19.59 -2.23
C GLY A 19 12.88 19.58 -3.42
N LEU A 20 13.34 19.16 -4.59
CA LEU A 20 12.50 18.98 -5.78
C LEU A 20 11.43 17.89 -5.55
N TYR A 21 11.80 16.80 -4.89
CA TYR A 21 10.86 15.75 -4.54
C TYR A 21 9.80 16.22 -3.53
N PHE A 22 10.19 17.04 -2.54
CA PHE A 22 9.25 17.62 -1.59
C PHE A 22 8.26 18.58 -2.28
N LEU A 23 8.74 19.38 -3.24
CA LEU A 23 7.87 20.19 -4.09
C LEU A 23 6.90 19.33 -4.92
N TYR A 24 7.38 18.23 -5.49
CA TYR A 24 6.55 17.26 -6.22
C TYR A 24 5.45 16.67 -5.32
N LEU A 25 5.82 16.21 -4.12
CA LEU A 25 4.89 15.66 -3.12
C LEU A 25 3.82 16.68 -2.72
N LEU A 26 4.23 17.91 -2.36
CA LEU A 26 3.28 18.96 -1.96
C LEU A 26 2.34 19.35 -3.11
N SER A 27 2.87 19.45 -4.34
CA SER A 27 2.05 19.76 -5.51
C SER A 27 1.03 18.66 -5.79
N PHE A 28 1.43 17.40 -5.69
CA PHE A 28 0.51 16.27 -5.86
C PHE A 28 -0.56 16.23 -4.76
N MET A 29 -0.15 16.40 -3.50
CA MET A 29 -1.06 16.47 -2.35
C MET A 29 -2.09 17.60 -2.51
N ALA A 30 -1.65 18.79 -2.93
CA ALA A 30 -2.51 19.93 -3.18
C ALA A 30 -3.50 19.65 -4.32
N ALA A 31 -3.02 19.08 -5.44
CA ALA A 31 -3.86 18.74 -6.59
C ALA A 31 -4.97 17.74 -6.22
N VAL A 32 -4.62 16.67 -5.51
CA VAL A 32 -5.56 15.64 -5.05
C VAL A 32 -6.56 16.20 -4.04
N THR A 33 -6.10 16.99 -3.08
CA THR A 33 -6.97 17.55 -2.04
C THR A 33 -8.00 18.51 -2.63
N LEU A 34 -7.60 19.34 -3.59
CA LEU A 34 -8.50 20.26 -4.28
C LEU A 34 -9.50 19.54 -5.21
N ASP A 35 -9.08 18.46 -5.88
CA ASP A 35 -9.95 17.66 -6.77
C ASP A 35 -10.90 16.72 -5.99
N SER A 36 -10.66 16.48 -4.70
CA SER A 36 -11.45 15.56 -3.86
C SER A 36 -12.92 15.96 -3.64
N GLY A 37 -13.35 17.13 -4.12
CA GLY A 37 -14.71 17.64 -3.96
C GLY A 37 -15.02 18.17 -2.56
N ARG A 38 -14.05 18.15 -1.64
CA ARG A 38 -14.20 18.70 -0.27
C ARG A 38 -14.18 20.23 -0.24
N VAL A 39 -13.65 20.86 -1.27
CA VAL A 39 -13.60 22.32 -1.44
C VAL A 39 -14.62 22.69 -2.52
N HIS A 40 -15.35 23.80 -2.30
CA HIS A 40 -16.36 24.29 -3.25
C HIS A 40 -15.71 24.54 -4.61
N GLN A 41 -16.12 23.77 -5.62
CA GLN A 41 -15.52 23.87 -6.95
C GLN A 41 -15.91 25.19 -7.62
N GLY A 42 -14.89 25.98 -7.94
CA GLY A 42 -15.01 27.22 -8.72
C GLY A 42 -13.88 27.31 -9.76
N ASN A 43 -13.99 28.28 -10.68
CA ASN A 43 -13.03 28.44 -11.77
C ASN A 43 -11.57 28.55 -11.27
N VAL A 44 -11.35 29.29 -10.18
CA VAL A 44 -10.02 29.45 -9.56
C VAL A 44 -9.43 28.12 -9.11
N ILE A 45 -10.23 27.26 -8.48
CA ILE A 45 -9.77 25.96 -7.98
C ILE A 45 -9.45 25.02 -9.14
N ASN A 46 -10.27 25.02 -10.19
CA ASN A 46 -9.99 24.23 -11.39
C ASN A 46 -8.66 24.65 -12.04
N HIS A 47 -8.38 25.96 -12.09
CA HIS A 47 -7.08 26.45 -12.57
C HIS A 47 -5.92 26.00 -11.67
N LEU A 48 -6.07 26.05 -10.34
CA LEU A 48 -5.05 25.58 -9.41
C LEU A 48 -4.78 24.07 -9.53
N ILE A 49 -5.82 23.24 -9.67
CA ILE A 49 -5.69 21.79 -9.87
C ILE A 49 -4.86 21.51 -11.12
N ILE A 50 -5.16 22.21 -12.23
CA ILE A 50 -4.42 22.07 -13.49
C ILE A 50 -2.97 22.53 -13.29
N SER A 51 -2.73 23.68 -12.67
CA SER A 51 -1.37 24.20 -12.43
C SER A 51 -0.51 23.24 -11.59
N PHE A 52 -1.05 22.71 -10.49
CA PHE A 52 -0.33 21.72 -9.69
C PHE A 52 -0.10 20.41 -10.46
N SER A 53 -1.07 19.97 -11.27
CA SER A 53 -0.92 18.78 -12.11
C SER A 53 0.17 18.96 -13.19
N ILE A 54 0.34 20.17 -13.74
CA ILE A 54 1.45 20.49 -14.66
C ILE A 54 2.80 20.36 -13.96
N ILE A 55 2.93 20.89 -12.72
CA ILE A 55 4.16 20.78 -11.93
C ILE A 55 4.49 19.30 -11.66
N VAL A 56 3.48 18.51 -11.29
CA VAL A 56 3.63 17.06 -11.06
C VAL A 56 4.10 16.36 -12.33
N LEU A 57 3.54 16.66 -13.50
CA LEU A 57 4.00 16.08 -14.76
C LEU A 57 5.44 16.49 -15.09
N ALA A 58 5.78 17.77 -14.97
CA ALA A 58 7.10 18.28 -15.31
C ALA A 58 8.21 17.64 -14.44
N LEU A 59 7.99 17.59 -13.12
CA LEU A 59 8.92 16.94 -12.18
C LEU A 59 8.91 15.42 -12.35
N GLY A 60 7.75 14.82 -12.62
CA GLY A 60 7.61 13.39 -12.91
C GLY A 60 8.43 12.96 -14.13
N PHE A 61 8.37 13.71 -15.24
CA PHE A 61 9.21 13.46 -16.41
C PHE A 61 10.71 13.56 -16.08
N MET A 62 11.12 14.56 -15.29
CA MET A 62 12.51 14.70 -14.85
C MET A 62 12.96 13.46 -14.05
N PHE A 63 12.13 12.94 -13.14
CA PHE A 63 12.45 11.74 -12.37
C PHE A 63 12.45 10.47 -13.22
N ILE A 64 11.51 10.32 -14.16
CA ILE A 64 11.51 9.19 -15.11
C ILE A 64 12.80 9.18 -15.94
N ILE A 65 13.26 10.33 -16.43
CA ILE A 65 14.52 10.40 -17.19
C ILE A 65 15.68 9.92 -16.31
N ALA A 66 15.75 10.36 -15.04
CA ALA A 66 16.77 9.90 -14.12
C ALA A 66 16.71 8.37 -13.87
N GLU A 67 15.50 7.82 -13.71
CA GLU A 67 15.28 6.37 -13.56
C GLU A 67 15.65 5.57 -14.80
N ILE A 68 15.32 6.05 -16.00
CA ILE A 68 15.72 5.42 -17.25
C ILE A 68 17.24 5.40 -17.38
N MET A 69 17.91 6.51 -17.04
CA MET A 69 19.38 6.54 -17.03
C MET A 69 19.97 5.53 -16.05
N GLN A 70 19.38 5.39 -14.85
CA GLN A 70 19.79 4.40 -13.86
C GLN A 70 19.54 2.96 -14.35
N MET A 71 18.42 2.71 -15.02
CA MET A 71 18.07 1.41 -15.58
C MET A 71 19.04 0.97 -16.69
N ILE A 72 19.43 1.90 -17.57
CA ILE A 72 20.43 1.64 -18.61
C ILE A 72 21.79 1.33 -17.98
N ALA A 73 22.21 2.11 -16.98
CA ALA A 73 23.51 1.95 -16.34
C ALA A 73 23.64 0.64 -15.53
N TYR A 74 22.58 0.21 -14.84
CA TYR A 74 22.61 -0.92 -13.90
C TYR A 74 21.68 -2.08 -14.30
N ARG A 75 21.52 -2.31 -15.61
CA ARG A 75 20.55 -3.23 -16.26
C ARG A 75 20.28 -4.56 -15.55
N LYS A 76 21.30 -5.24 -15.04
CA LYS A 76 21.16 -6.56 -14.39
C LYS A 76 20.69 -6.52 -12.93
N HIS A 77 20.85 -5.40 -12.23
CA HIS A 77 20.59 -5.28 -10.79
C HIS A 77 19.57 -4.19 -10.47
N TYR A 78 18.85 -3.71 -11.48
CA TYR A 78 17.92 -2.58 -11.34
C TYR A 78 16.66 -2.94 -10.54
N PHE A 79 16.15 -4.18 -10.63
CA PHE A 79 14.92 -4.61 -9.94
C PHE A 79 15.10 -4.86 -8.44
N GLY A 80 15.77 -3.95 -7.74
CA GLY A 80 15.80 -3.92 -6.28
C GLY A 80 14.49 -3.36 -5.70
N THR A 81 14.20 -3.70 -4.44
CA THR A 81 12.99 -3.25 -3.72
C THR A 81 12.79 -1.74 -3.75
N TYR A 82 13.88 -0.97 -3.65
CA TYR A 82 13.82 0.50 -3.65
C TYR A 82 13.42 1.06 -5.02
N ASN A 83 14.06 0.60 -6.10
CA ASN A 83 13.80 1.13 -7.44
C ASN A 83 12.37 0.86 -7.92
N VAL A 84 11.76 -0.26 -7.49
CA VAL A 84 10.34 -0.54 -7.78
C VAL A 84 9.43 0.49 -7.11
N ILE A 85 9.74 0.89 -5.88
CA ILE A 85 8.98 1.90 -5.15
C ILE A 85 9.18 3.28 -5.78
N ASP A 86 10.42 3.65 -6.14
CA ASP A 86 10.75 4.91 -6.81
C ASP A 86 10.05 5.03 -8.18
N LEU A 87 9.96 3.93 -8.93
CA LEU A 87 9.23 3.88 -10.19
C LEU A 87 7.72 4.05 -9.97
N GLY A 88 7.16 3.32 -8.99
CA GLY A 88 5.74 3.40 -8.65
C GLY A 88 5.32 4.80 -8.17
N SER A 89 6.13 5.43 -7.32
CA SER A 89 5.89 6.78 -6.81
C SER A 89 5.98 7.86 -7.89
N THR A 90 6.68 7.58 -9.00
CA THR A 90 6.80 8.53 -10.12
C THR A 90 5.69 8.32 -11.15
N ILE A 91 5.41 7.07 -11.54
CA ILE A 91 4.44 6.74 -12.59
C ILE A 91 3.00 7.00 -12.14
N LEU A 92 2.63 6.57 -10.92
CA LEU A 92 1.24 6.61 -10.48
C LEU A 92 0.68 8.04 -10.35
N PRO A 93 1.40 9.03 -9.78
CA PRO A 93 0.92 10.41 -9.76
C PRO A 93 0.90 11.07 -11.16
N MET A 94 1.77 10.63 -12.08
CA MET A 94 1.69 11.08 -13.48
C MET A 94 0.42 10.58 -14.16
N ILE A 95 0.04 9.32 -13.92
CA ILE A 95 -1.24 8.77 -14.41
C ILE A 95 -2.41 9.60 -13.88
N TYR A 96 -2.41 9.93 -12.58
CA TYR A 96 -3.41 10.82 -11.99
C TYR A 96 -3.44 12.19 -12.69
N ALA A 97 -2.28 12.83 -12.87
CA ALA A 97 -2.19 14.14 -13.49
C ALA A 97 -2.72 14.13 -14.93
N VAL A 98 -2.43 13.08 -15.71
CA VAL A 98 -3.04 12.88 -17.04
C VAL A 98 -4.56 12.75 -16.95
N GLY A 99 -5.08 12.02 -15.96
CA GLY A 99 -6.51 11.87 -15.71
C GLY A 99 -7.24 13.19 -15.45
N VAL A 100 -6.58 14.16 -14.82
CA VAL A 100 -7.10 15.53 -14.63
C VAL A 100 -7.32 16.22 -15.98
N PHE A 101 -6.36 16.14 -16.91
CA PHE A 101 -6.49 16.75 -18.25
C PHE A 101 -7.57 16.09 -19.10
N LEU A 102 -7.69 14.76 -19.00
CA LEU A 102 -8.71 13.98 -19.70
C LEU A 102 -10.10 14.10 -19.06
N ARG A 103 -10.22 14.78 -17.90
CA ARG A 103 -11.44 14.90 -17.10
C ARG A 103 -12.10 13.56 -16.81
N SER A 104 -11.31 12.51 -16.67
CA SER A 104 -11.82 11.15 -16.53
C SER A 104 -12.12 10.78 -15.07
N SER A 105 -13.12 9.95 -14.83
CA SER A 105 -13.53 9.48 -13.50
C SER A 105 -12.57 8.46 -12.89
N TRP A 106 -11.85 7.67 -13.71
CA TRP A 106 -10.91 6.65 -13.22
C TRP A 106 -9.80 7.25 -12.34
N ARG A 107 -9.51 8.55 -12.46
CA ARG A 107 -8.48 9.22 -11.66
C ARG A 107 -8.72 9.06 -10.16
N PHE A 108 -9.98 8.99 -9.72
CA PHE A 108 -10.35 8.88 -8.30
C PHE A 108 -10.03 7.50 -7.70
N GLU A 109 -10.10 6.43 -8.50
CA GLU A 109 -9.86 5.06 -8.03
C GLU A 109 -8.38 4.83 -7.67
N TYR A 110 -7.46 5.44 -8.42
CA TYR A 110 -6.02 5.23 -8.23
C TYR A 110 -5.39 6.17 -7.19
N VAL A 111 -6.07 7.23 -6.77
CA VAL A 111 -5.52 8.26 -5.87
C VAL A 111 -4.92 7.64 -4.60
N GLY A 112 -5.65 6.71 -3.96
CA GLY A 112 -5.21 6.10 -2.71
C GLY A 112 -3.91 5.33 -2.86
N ILE A 113 -3.79 4.54 -3.94
CA ILE A 113 -2.58 3.77 -4.25
C ILE A 113 -1.44 4.72 -4.60
N SER A 114 -1.67 5.71 -5.47
CA SER A 114 -0.67 6.72 -5.83
C SER A 114 -0.12 7.44 -4.59
N MET A 115 -0.99 7.84 -3.67
CA MET A 115 -0.59 8.56 -2.46
C MET A 115 0.26 7.69 -1.53
N LEU A 116 -0.10 6.42 -1.38
CA LEU A 116 0.67 5.47 -0.58
C LEU A 116 2.11 5.35 -1.12
N PHE A 117 2.27 5.17 -2.44
CA PHE A 117 3.60 5.06 -3.04
C PHE A 117 4.44 6.31 -2.84
N VAL A 118 3.86 7.50 -3.03
CA VAL A 118 4.56 8.78 -2.80
C VAL A 118 5.01 8.93 -1.34
N TYR A 119 4.15 8.58 -0.38
CA TYR A 119 4.52 8.65 1.04
C TYR A 119 5.58 7.62 1.44
N VAL A 120 5.48 6.38 0.96
CA VAL A 120 6.48 5.36 1.23
C VAL A 120 7.83 5.76 0.63
N ASP A 121 7.86 6.22 -0.63
CA ASP A 121 9.08 6.72 -1.27
C ASP A 121 9.68 7.92 -0.51
N PHE A 122 8.84 8.89 -0.08
CA PHE A 122 9.31 9.99 0.77
C PHE A 122 10.05 9.49 2.02
N ILE A 123 9.48 8.52 2.74
CA ILE A 123 10.10 7.92 3.92
C ILE A 123 11.43 7.26 3.54
N LEU A 124 11.47 6.49 2.45
CA LEU A 124 12.68 5.80 2.01
C LEU A 124 13.80 6.77 1.61
N ARG A 125 13.46 7.94 1.07
CA ARG A 125 14.44 8.99 0.78
C ARG A 125 15.08 9.51 2.05
N LEU A 126 14.37 9.61 3.18
CA LEU A 126 14.93 10.05 4.47
C LEU A 126 16.04 9.14 5.03
N ARG A 127 16.25 7.94 4.47
CA ARG A 127 17.30 6.99 4.86
C ARG A 127 18.72 7.58 4.89
N VAL A 128 18.99 8.65 4.16
CA VAL A 128 20.29 9.33 4.16
C VAL A 128 20.60 9.99 5.51
N PHE A 129 19.58 10.39 6.26
CA PHE A 129 19.76 10.97 7.59
C PHE A 129 19.91 9.85 8.62
N LYS A 130 20.94 9.93 9.48
CA LYS A 130 21.26 8.88 10.46
C LYS A 130 20.07 8.56 11.39
N GLU A 131 19.34 9.58 11.82
CA GLU A 131 18.19 9.46 12.74
C GLU A 131 17.04 8.65 12.14
N PHE A 132 16.75 8.83 10.84
CA PHE A 132 15.68 8.13 10.15
C PHE A 132 16.15 6.83 9.48
N GLY A 133 17.39 6.79 8.99
CA GLY A 133 17.93 5.68 8.22
C GLY A 133 18.15 4.41 9.02
N ILE A 134 18.54 4.50 10.30
CA ILE A 134 18.70 3.34 11.16
C ILE A 134 17.35 2.63 11.39
N PRO A 135 16.28 3.31 11.83
CA PRO A 135 14.94 2.70 11.93
C PRO A 135 14.43 2.08 10.62
N ILE A 136 14.58 2.77 9.49
CA ILE A 136 14.15 2.27 8.17
C ILE A 136 14.90 0.97 7.80
N PHE A 137 16.20 0.93 8.06
CA PHE A 137 17.00 -0.27 7.80
C PHE A 137 16.53 -1.46 8.64
N ILE A 138 16.31 -1.25 9.94
CA ILE A 138 15.80 -2.28 10.86
C ILE A 138 14.43 -2.78 10.37
N MET A 139 13.52 -1.87 10.00
CA MET A 139 12.20 -2.23 9.49
C MET A 139 12.27 -3.11 8.24
N ILE A 140 13.10 -2.76 7.26
CA ILE A 140 13.26 -3.54 6.03
C ILE A 140 13.89 -4.92 6.31
N GLU A 141 14.84 -4.98 7.24
CA GLU A 141 15.47 -6.23 7.63
C GLU A 141 14.48 -7.18 8.33
N ILE A 142 13.62 -6.64 9.19
CA ILE A 142 12.49 -7.35 9.79
C ILE A 142 11.59 -7.95 8.70
N PHE A 143 11.18 -7.16 7.70
CA PHE A 143 10.33 -7.65 6.60
C PHE A 143 10.95 -8.81 5.82
N LYS A 144 12.27 -8.79 5.60
CA LYS A 144 12.96 -9.89 4.92
C LYS A 144 12.95 -11.18 5.73
N ARG A 145 13.09 -11.08 7.05
CA ARG A 145 13.12 -12.22 7.97
C ARG A 145 11.75 -12.88 8.12
N VAL A 146 10.68 -12.09 8.16
CA VAL A 146 9.31 -12.61 8.32
C VAL A 146 8.65 -13.06 7.01
N ARG A 147 9.38 -13.06 5.88
CA ARG A 147 8.83 -13.43 4.56
C ARG A 147 8.21 -14.83 4.54
N GLY A 148 8.84 -15.81 5.19
CA GLY A 148 8.34 -17.20 5.22
C GLY A 148 6.96 -17.31 5.89
N PRO A 149 6.83 -16.92 7.17
CA PRO A 149 5.54 -16.91 7.87
C PRO A 149 4.45 -16.10 7.17
N ILE A 150 4.77 -14.95 6.56
CA ILE A 150 3.80 -14.16 5.78
C ILE A 150 3.23 -14.96 4.61
N VAL A 151 4.06 -15.72 3.88
CA VAL A 151 3.61 -16.56 2.76
C VAL A 151 2.67 -17.67 3.26
N ILE A 152 2.94 -18.26 4.42
CA ILE A 152 2.08 -19.28 5.03
C ILE A 152 0.71 -18.67 5.41
N ILE A 153 0.70 -17.49 6.05
CA ILE A 153 -0.54 -16.78 6.37
C ILE A 153 -1.32 -16.45 5.10
N ALA A 154 -0.66 -15.96 4.05
CA ALA A 154 -1.31 -15.63 2.78
C ALA A 154 -1.96 -16.85 2.11
N MET A 155 -1.26 -17.99 2.09
CA MET A 155 -1.81 -19.26 1.58
C MET A 155 -3.01 -19.73 2.42
N MET A 156 -2.92 -19.60 3.74
CA MET A 156 -4.02 -19.94 4.65
C MET A 156 -5.23 -19.03 4.42
N VAL A 157 -5.05 -17.72 4.31
CA VAL A 157 -6.13 -16.77 3.98
C VAL A 157 -6.79 -17.18 2.67
N PHE A 158 -6.01 -17.47 1.62
CA PHE A 158 -6.56 -17.91 0.34
C PHE A 158 -7.37 -19.23 0.45
N ALA A 159 -6.85 -20.23 1.16
CA ALA A 159 -7.54 -21.50 1.37
C ALA A 159 -8.88 -21.30 2.11
N TYR A 160 -8.88 -20.53 3.20
CA TYR A 160 -10.08 -20.27 3.97
C TYR A 160 -11.07 -19.36 3.24
N THR A 161 -10.61 -18.39 2.44
CA THR A 161 -11.46 -17.63 1.53
C THR A 161 -12.22 -18.55 0.59
N HIS A 162 -11.53 -19.53 0.00
CA HIS A 162 -12.17 -20.48 -0.91
C HIS A 162 -13.19 -21.37 -0.17
N ILE A 163 -12.84 -21.88 1.01
CA ILE A 163 -13.74 -22.70 1.85
C ILE A 163 -14.98 -21.92 2.26
N TYR A 164 -14.83 -20.71 2.80
CA TYR A 164 -15.96 -19.90 3.25
C TYR A 164 -16.82 -19.43 2.08
N TRP A 165 -16.22 -19.03 0.97
CA TRP A 165 -16.97 -18.67 -0.24
C TRP A 165 -17.86 -19.83 -0.71
N LEU A 166 -17.32 -21.06 -0.76
CA LEU A 166 -18.11 -22.24 -1.09
C LEU A 166 -19.19 -22.52 -0.05
N LEU A 167 -18.84 -22.55 1.23
CA LEU A 167 -19.77 -22.87 2.32
C LEU A 167 -20.98 -21.94 2.33
N PHE A 168 -20.75 -20.62 2.20
CA PHE A 168 -21.80 -19.61 2.15
C PHE A 168 -22.50 -19.50 0.79
N SER A 169 -21.95 -20.07 -0.28
CA SER A 169 -22.68 -20.22 -1.55
C SER A 169 -23.76 -21.30 -1.48
N TYR A 170 -23.55 -22.34 -0.66
CA TYR A 170 -24.55 -23.39 -0.44
C TYR A 170 -25.57 -23.04 0.65
N MET A 171 -25.26 -22.08 1.52
CA MET A 171 -26.21 -21.54 2.50
C MET A 171 -27.10 -20.48 1.83
N GLU A 172 -27.98 -20.90 0.91
CA GLU A 172 -28.98 -19.99 0.30
C GLU A 172 -30.15 -19.70 1.27
N VAL A 173 -30.22 -18.42 1.70
CA VAL A 173 -31.44 -17.58 1.70
C VAL A 173 -32.71 -18.15 2.37
N THR A 174 -32.63 -18.93 3.45
CA THR A 174 -33.85 -19.44 4.13
C THR A 174 -34.03 -19.11 5.62
N ASP A 175 -33.02 -18.57 6.31
CA ASP A 175 -33.14 -18.24 7.75
C ASP A 175 -32.95 -16.75 8.10
N LEU A 176 -32.97 -15.85 7.12
CA LEU A 176 -32.81 -14.40 7.34
C LEU A 176 -34.14 -13.64 7.14
N VAL A 177 -35.24 -14.16 7.69
CA VAL A 177 -36.46 -13.35 7.90
C VAL A 177 -36.28 -12.56 9.20
N GLY A 178 -35.69 -11.38 9.05
CA GLY A 178 -35.49 -10.43 10.13
C GLY A 178 -35.09 -9.07 9.57
N ASP A 179 -36.04 -8.40 8.90
CA ASP A 179 -36.19 -6.96 8.57
C ASP A 179 -34.93 -6.08 8.40
N SER A 180 -33.80 -6.64 7.99
CA SER A 180 -32.58 -5.90 7.70
C SER A 180 -31.86 -6.62 6.57
N PRO A 181 -31.40 -5.90 5.53
CA PRO A 181 -30.59 -6.51 4.49
C PRO A 181 -29.26 -6.93 5.10
N VAL A 182 -29.17 -8.18 5.58
CA VAL A 182 -27.90 -8.75 6.03
C VAL A 182 -27.03 -8.88 4.79
N THR A 183 -26.07 -7.96 4.65
CA THR A 183 -25.12 -7.99 3.54
C THR A 183 -24.26 -9.24 3.68
N ASN A 184 -24.45 -10.23 2.81
CA ASN A 184 -23.60 -11.43 2.80
C ASN A 184 -22.17 -11.05 2.39
N ASP A 185 -21.25 -11.05 3.35
CA ASP A 185 -19.83 -10.74 3.16
C ASP A 185 -19.05 -11.81 2.39
N PHE A 186 -19.67 -12.97 2.15
CA PHE A 186 -19.12 -14.07 1.36
C PHE A 186 -19.82 -14.24 0.00
N SER A 187 -20.64 -13.27 -0.42
CA SER A 187 -21.36 -13.34 -1.69
C SER A 187 -20.44 -13.34 -2.92
N THR A 188 -19.28 -12.68 -2.84
CA THR A 188 -18.29 -12.67 -3.92
C THR A 188 -16.91 -13.09 -3.41
N PRO A 189 -16.06 -13.72 -4.24
CA PRO A 189 -14.71 -14.11 -3.84
C PRO A 189 -13.87 -12.94 -3.30
N GLN A 190 -14.06 -11.73 -3.84
CA GLN A 190 -13.35 -10.53 -3.40
C GLN A 190 -13.76 -10.11 -1.98
N ARG A 191 -15.06 -10.09 -1.68
CA ARG A 191 -15.55 -9.75 -0.34
C ARG A 191 -15.18 -10.83 0.68
N ALA A 192 -15.26 -12.09 0.28
CA ALA A 192 -14.82 -13.22 1.10
C ALA A 192 -13.32 -13.10 1.45
N LEU A 193 -12.48 -12.69 0.50
CA LEU A 193 -11.05 -12.48 0.73
C LEU A 193 -10.79 -11.39 1.75
N VAL A 194 -11.46 -10.24 1.63
CA VAL A 194 -11.35 -9.13 2.58
C VAL A 194 -11.83 -9.53 3.98
N SER A 195 -12.95 -10.26 4.06
CA SER A 195 -13.50 -10.75 5.33
C SER A 195 -12.53 -11.71 6.04
N VAL A 196 -12.02 -12.71 5.33
CA VAL A 196 -11.05 -13.68 5.89
C VAL A 196 -9.71 -13.02 6.23
N PHE A 197 -9.27 -12.00 5.47
CA PHE A 197 -8.09 -11.22 5.84
C PHE A 197 -8.28 -10.52 7.20
N PHE A 198 -9.46 -9.97 7.49
CA PHE A 198 -9.75 -9.38 8.80
C PHE A 198 -9.82 -10.39 9.95
N PHE A 199 -9.97 -11.69 9.66
CA PHE A 199 -9.90 -12.72 10.69
C PHE A 199 -8.48 -12.84 11.26
N VAL A 200 -7.45 -12.50 10.46
CA VAL A 200 -6.06 -12.50 10.92
C VAL A 200 -5.85 -11.52 12.08
N THR A 201 -6.62 -10.42 12.11
CA THR A 201 -6.58 -9.42 13.18
C THR A 201 -7.60 -9.69 14.30
N GLY A 202 -8.31 -10.82 14.24
CA GLY A 202 -9.31 -11.22 15.23
C GLY A 202 -10.72 -10.63 15.01
N SER A 203 -10.97 -9.96 13.88
CA SER A 203 -12.30 -9.40 13.59
C SER A 203 -13.14 -10.38 12.79
N PHE A 204 -14.03 -11.13 13.46
CA PHE A 204 -14.91 -12.12 12.83
C PHE A 204 -16.29 -11.56 12.45
N GLY A 205 -16.38 -10.25 12.18
CA GLY A 205 -17.66 -9.57 11.89
C GLY A 205 -18.45 -10.21 10.73
N GLY A 206 -17.76 -10.69 9.68
CA GLY A 206 -18.42 -11.38 8.57
C GLY A 206 -19.14 -12.69 8.96
N LEU A 207 -18.83 -13.30 10.11
CA LEU A 207 -19.46 -14.53 10.61
C LEU A 207 -20.54 -14.26 11.67
N SER A 208 -20.89 -13.00 11.96
CA SER A 208 -21.68 -12.61 13.14
C SER A 208 -23.11 -13.16 13.23
N GLY A 209 -23.58 -13.93 12.24
CA GLY A 209 -24.84 -14.69 12.29
C GLY A 209 -24.70 -16.19 11.98
N ALA A 210 -23.49 -16.66 11.69
CA ALA A 210 -23.23 -18.01 11.18
C ALA A 210 -22.63 -18.98 12.22
N PHE A 211 -22.28 -18.48 13.41
CA PHE A 211 -21.76 -19.31 14.51
C PHE A 211 -22.75 -20.34 15.04
N GLY A 212 -24.04 -20.23 14.70
CA GLY A 212 -25.03 -21.28 14.99
C GLY A 212 -24.73 -22.61 14.29
N ASN A 213 -23.99 -22.58 13.17
CA ASN A 213 -23.57 -23.79 12.49
C ASN A 213 -22.24 -24.32 13.10
N PRO A 214 -22.21 -25.57 13.61
CA PRO A 214 -21.03 -26.12 14.25
C PRO A 214 -19.81 -26.21 13.33
N THR A 215 -20.02 -26.39 12.02
CA THR A 215 -18.95 -26.44 11.01
C THR A 215 -18.27 -25.08 10.88
N VAL A 216 -19.05 -24.00 10.85
CA VAL A 216 -18.53 -22.62 10.77
C VAL A 216 -17.76 -22.28 12.04
N ALA A 217 -18.31 -22.61 13.21
CA ALA A 217 -17.64 -22.38 14.49
C ALA A 217 -16.31 -23.14 14.58
N LEU A 218 -16.27 -24.41 14.17
CA LEU A 218 -15.05 -25.21 14.17
C LEU A 218 -13.98 -24.62 13.23
N LEU A 219 -14.34 -24.25 12.00
CA LEU A 219 -13.43 -23.63 11.05
C LEU A 219 -12.84 -22.32 11.59
N ALA A 220 -13.67 -21.49 12.25
CA ALA A 220 -13.22 -20.24 12.85
C ALA A 220 -12.24 -20.48 14.01
N ILE A 221 -12.50 -21.47 14.88
CA ILE A 221 -11.62 -21.83 15.99
C ILE A 221 -10.26 -22.33 15.46
N VAL A 222 -10.26 -23.23 14.48
CA VAL A 222 -9.01 -23.76 13.88
C VAL A 222 -8.23 -22.65 13.20
N PHE A 223 -8.90 -21.77 12.44
CA PHE A 223 -8.25 -20.62 11.82
C PHE A 223 -7.61 -19.69 12.85
N SER A 224 -8.33 -19.34 13.91
CA SER A 224 -7.85 -18.47 14.98
C SER A 224 -6.65 -19.07 15.68
N PHE A 225 -6.71 -20.37 16.03
CA PHE A 225 -5.60 -21.07 16.66
C PHE A 225 -4.34 -21.11 15.78
N MET A 226 -4.49 -21.48 14.50
CA MET A 226 -3.37 -21.49 13.54
C MET A 226 -2.76 -20.09 13.35
N THR A 227 -3.60 -19.08 13.21
CA THR A 227 -3.15 -17.68 13.07
C THR A 227 -2.40 -17.23 14.32
N ALA A 228 -2.91 -17.52 15.52
CA ALA A 228 -2.27 -17.17 16.78
C ALA A 228 -0.87 -17.79 16.91
N VAL A 229 -0.72 -19.07 16.57
CA VAL A 229 0.58 -19.76 16.58
C VAL A 229 1.54 -19.14 15.55
N LEU A 230 1.07 -18.84 14.33
CA LEU A 230 1.91 -18.23 13.29
C LEU A 230 2.35 -16.81 13.66
N LEU A 231 1.45 -15.99 14.21
CA LEU A 231 1.78 -14.64 14.68
C LEU A 231 2.75 -14.68 15.88
N LEU A 232 2.57 -15.63 16.80
CA LEU A 232 3.50 -15.82 17.91
C LEU A 232 4.89 -16.25 17.41
N ASN A 233 4.95 -17.14 16.43
CA ASN A 233 6.22 -17.55 15.81
C ASN A 233 6.92 -16.38 15.13
N ILE A 234 6.18 -15.48 14.48
CA ILE A 234 6.72 -14.23 13.94
C ILE A 234 7.27 -13.36 15.08
N LEU A 235 6.52 -13.17 16.16
CA LEU A 235 6.94 -12.37 17.30
C LEU A 235 8.22 -12.91 17.95
N ILE A 236 8.29 -14.23 18.17
CA ILE A 236 9.48 -14.89 18.74
C ILE A 236 10.68 -14.68 17.82
N ALA A 237 10.52 -14.88 16.50
CA ALA A 237 11.60 -14.68 15.54
C ALA A 237 12.12 -13.23 15.56
N LEU A 238 11.24 -12.25 15.75
CA LEU A 238 11.62 -10.84 15.88
C LEU A 238 12.32 -10.53 17.19
N MET A 239 11.84 -11.08 18.32
CA MET A 239 12.40 -10.81 19.65
C MET A 239 13.75 -11.50 19.86
N SER A 240 13.95 -12.69 19.31
CA SER A 240 15.18 -13.48 19.47
C SER A 240 16.43 -12.86 18.82
N ASP A 241 16.22 -11.81 18.02
CA ASP A 241 17.20 -11.29 17.08
C ASP A 241 17.49 -9.80 17.32
N VAL A 242 16.65 -9.14 18.15
CA VAL A 242 16.87 -7.77 18.65
C VAL A 242 17.69 -7.77 19.96
N VAL A 243 17.89 -8.94 20.59
CA VAL A 243 18.75 -9.16 21.78
C VAL A 243 19.99 -9.95 21.35
#